data_AF-E6YJ81-F1
#
_entry.id   AF-E6YJ81-F1
#
_cell.length_a   1.000
_cell.length_b   1.000
_cell.length_c   1.000
_cell.angle_alpha   90.00
_cell.angle_beta   90.00
_cell.angle_gamma   90.00
#
_symmetry.space_group_name_H-M   'P 1'
#
loop_
_entity.id
_entity.type
_entity.pdbx_description
1 polymer ?
#
loop_
_entity_poly.entity_id
_entity_poly.type
_entity_poly.pdbx_seq_one_letter_code
_entity_poly.pdbx_strand_id
1 'polypeptide(L)'
;MLKELRILFLNVLILFSAFEYAKADFRVCNTTQESVGIAIGYRTVSNWVSEGWWIVPTTECKTLIDGPLASRFYYLYVENTRKKGSGVGTVMMCVRDSQFTIEGIHNCFVRGFQKAKFEEIDTGDQTNWMVQLTDKPVLPDSTALPRTSVSKSVSTLAPAFSRTSVPKAISAPTPVPPAEPNSVSKFVPVPTFRLPKSSS
;
A
#
# COMPACT_ATOMS: atom_id res chain seq x y z
N MET A 1 52.19 -16.89 -29.81
CA MET A 1 52.02 -15.42 -29.75
C MET A 1 50.60 -14.99 -30.14
N LEU A 2 50.29 -14.71 -31.41
CA LEU A 2 49.02 -14.04 -31.79
C LEU A 2 47.72 -14.83 -31.45
N LYS A 3 47.78 -16.17 -31.45
CA LYS A 3 46.64 -17.04 -31.10
C LYS A 3 46.30 -16.98 -29.61
N GLU A 4 47.32 -17.08 -28.74
CA GLU A 4 47.17 -16.91 -27.29
C GLU A 4 46.61 -15.53 -26.93
N LEU A 5 47.10 -14.48 -27.60
CA LEU A 5 46.62 -13.11 -27.39
C LEU A 5 45.14 -12.95 -27.78
N ARG A 6 44.68 -13.63 -28.85
CA ARG A 6 43.25 -13.66 -29.22
C ARG A 6 42.40 -14.40 -28.20
N ILE A 7 42.88 -15.52 -27.64
CA ILE A 7 42.16 -16.29 -26.62
C ILE A 7 42.03 -15.46 -25.33
N LEU A 8 43.11 -14.78 -24.91
CA LEU A 8 43.09 -13.83 -23.79
C LEU A 8 42.09 -12.70 -24.02
N PHE A 9 42.11 -12.06 -25.20
CA PHE A 9 41.16 -11.00 -25.53
C PHE A 9 39.70 -11.45 -25.50
N LEU A 10 39.38 -12.65 -26.03
CA LEU A 10 38.00 -13.18 -25.95
C LEU A 10 37.56 -13.43 -24.51
N ASN A 11 38.41 -14.03 -23.67
CA ASN A 11 38.07 -14.30 -22.27
C ASN A 11 37.88 -13.01 -21.46
N VAL A 12 38.70 -11.98 -21.70
CA VAL A 12 38.53 -10.65 -21.08
C VAL A 12 37.24 -9.98 -21.55
N LEU A 13 36.90 -10.03 -22.84
CA LEU A 13 35.65 -9.47 -23.36
C LEU A 13 34.40 -10.12 -22.78
N ILE A 14 34.43 -11.44 -22.56
CA ILE A 14 33.31 -12.19 -21.94
C ILE A 14 33.15 -11.86 -20.44
N LEU A 15 34.23 -11.51 -19.75
CA LEU A 15 34.19 -11.10 -18.34
C LEU A 15 33.60 -9.70 -18.11
N PHE A 16 33.62 -8.81 -19.11
CA PHE A 16 33.08 -7.45 -18.98
C PHE A 16 31.56 -7.34 -19.22
N SER A 17 30.92 -8.35 -19.82
CA SER A 17 29.53 -8.26 -20.29
C SER A 17 28.45 -8.65 -19.26
N ALA A 18 28.79 -8.83 -17.98
CA ALA A 18 27.89 -9.38 -16.95
C ALA A 18 27.61 -8.46 -15.74
N PHE A 19 27.84 -7.14 -15.88
CA PHE A 19 27.42 -6.16 -14.85
C PHE A 19 25.93 -5.83 -14.97
N GLU A 20 25.07 -6.78 -14.58
CA GLU A 20 23.67 -6.48 -14.30
C GLU A 20 23.58 -5.55 -13.09
N TYR A 21 23.07 -4.33 -13.30
CA TYR A 21 22.93 -3.34 -12.24
C TYR A 21 21.77 -3.76 -11.33
N ALA A 22 22.06 -4.17 -10.10
CA ALA A 22 21.04 -4.50 -9.11
C ALA A 22 20.19 -3.26 -8.78
N LYS A 23 19.04 -3.15 -9.46
CA LYS A 23 18.04 -2.10 -9.28
C LYS A 23 17.36 -2.26 -7.92
N ALA A 24 17.41 -1.20 -7.11
CA ALA A 24 16.89 -1.18 -5.74
C ALA A 24 15.42 -0.72 -5.70
N ASP A 25 14.55 -1.38 -6.46
CA ASP A 25 13.19 -0.89 -6.77
C ASP A 25 12.11 -1.30 -5.73
N PHE A 26 10.96 -0.62 -5.73
CA PHE A 26 9.70 -1.17 -5.20
C PHE A 26 8.96 -1.90 -6.31
N ARG A 27 8.75 -3.21 -6.17
CA ARG A 27 8.09 -4.05 -7.18
C ARG A 27 6.83 -4.72 -6.65
N VAL A 28 5.85 -4.92 -7.51
CA VAL A 28 4.70 -5.78 -7.23
C VAL A 28 4.59 -6.84 -8.30
N CYS A 29 4.52 -8.10 -7.87
CA CYS A 29 4.34 -9.28 -8.70
C CYS A 29 2.92 -9.82 -8.53
N ASN A 30 2.16 -9.87 -9.62
CA ASN A 30 0.80 -10.40 -9.62
C ASN A 30 0.81 -11.90 -9.94
N THR A 31 0.54 -12.74 -8.95
CA THR A 31 0.36 -14.19 -9.14
C THR A 31 -1.11 -14.64 -9.01
N THR A 32 -2.05 -13.70 -9.13
CA THR A 32 -3.49 -13.98 -9.23
C THR A 32 -3.90 -14.35 -10.66
N GLN A 33 -5.12 -14.85 -10.82
CA GLN A 33 -5.72 -15.19 -12.11
C GLN A 33 -6.32 -13.99 -12.88
N GLU A 34 -6.26 -12.77 -12.36
CA GLU A 34 -6.82 -11.58 -13.02
C GLU A 34 -5.81 -10.41 -13.06
N SER A 35 -5.99 -9.49 -14.00
CA SER A 35 -5.22 -8.24 -13.99
C SER A 35 -5.66 -7.35 -12.83
N VAL A 36 -4.69 -6.68 -12.20
CA VAL A 36 -4.95 -5.78 -11.07
C VAL A 36 -4.52 -4.35 -11.38
N GLY A 37 -5.31 -3.39 -10.92
CA GLY A 37 -4.94 -1.98 -10.84
C GLY A 37 -4.30 -1.69 -9.49
N ILE A 38 -3.20 -0.96 -9.48
CA ILE A 38 -2.46 -0.63 -8.25
C ILE A 38 -2.28 0.88 -8.14
N ALA A 39 -2.45 1.38 -6.92
CA ALA A 39 -1.99 2.69 -6.48
C ALA A 39 -1.03 2.51 -5.29
N ILE A 40 -0.02 3.37 -5.18
CA ILE A 40 0.94 3.40 -4.07
C ILE A 40 0.85 4.75 -3.36
N GLY A 41 1.08 4.76 -2.05
CA GLY A 41 1.21 5.97 -1.25
C GLY A 41 2.45 5.90 -0.38
N TYR A 42 3.02 7.07 -0.07
CA TYR A 42 4.20 7.19 0.76
C TYR A 42 4.25 8.55 1.46
N ARG A 43 5.12 8.65 2.47
CA ARG A 43 5.44 9.92 3.13
C ARG A 43 6.63 10.58 2.44
N THR A 44 6.52 11.88 2.24
CA THR A 44 7.65 12.78 1.98
C THR A 44 8.02 13.50 3.28
N VAL A 45 9.03 14.38 3.22
CA VAL A 45 9.51 15.14 4.40
C VAL A 45 8.41 15.99 5.04
N SER A 46 7.45 16.49 4.27
CA SER A 46 6.42 17.44 4.72
C SER A 46 4.97 17.00 4.46
N ASN A 47 4.75 15.96 3.64
CA ASN A 47 3.41 15.62 3.17
C ASN A 47 3.25 14.13 2.89
N TRP A 48 2.03 13.72 2.60
CA TRP A 48 1.70 12.44 1.99
C TRP A 48 1.61 12.59 0.47
N VAL A 49 1.98 11.56 -0.27
CA VAL A 49 1.76 11.47 -1.72
C VAL A 49 1.07 10.13 -2.01
N SER A 50 0.11 10.14 -2.94
CA SER A 50 -0.47 8.93 -3.54
C SER A 50 -0.40 8.99 -5.06
N GLU A 51 -0.06 7.88 -5.69
CA GLU A 51 0.11 7.72 -7.14
C GLU A 51 -0.61 6.47 -7.65
N GLY A 52 -0.96 6.45 -8.93
CA GLY A 52 -1.62 5.35 -9.63
C GLY A 52 -1.81 5.68 -11.11
N TRP A 53 -2.32 4.83 -12.00
CA TRP A 53 -2.68 3.43 -11.83
C TRP A 53 -1.72 2.55 -12.61
N TRP A 54 -0.98 1.69 -11.92
CA TRP A 54 -0.24 0.63 -12.60
C TRP A 54 -1.20 -0.52 -12.87
N ILE A 55 -1.31 -0.94 -14.13
CA ILE A 55 -1.98 -2.19 -14.48
C ILE A 55 -0.91 -3.28 -14.47
N VAL A 56 -1.09 -4.28 -13.61
CA VAL A 56 -0.21 -5.45 -13.51
C VAL A 56 -0.96 -6.67 -14.07
N PRO A 57 -0.58 -7.17 -15.26
CA PRO A 57 -1.16 -8.38 -15.83
C PRO A 57 -0.95 -9.61 -14.94
N THR A 58 -1.67 -10.69 -15.24
CA THR A 58 -1.49 -11.98 -14.57
C THR A 58 -0.06 -12.51 -14.77
N THR A 59 0.53 -13.08 -13.73
CA THR A 59 1.91 -13.63 -13.72
C THR A 59 3.04 -12.63 -14.03
N GLU A 60 2.75 -11.33 -14.10
CA GLU A 60 3.74 -10.29 -14.36
C GLU A 60 4.15 -9.53 -13.09
N CYS A 61 5.31 -8.89 -13.13
CA CYS A 61 5.72 -7.91 -12.12
C CYS A 61 5.89 -6.52 -12.75
N LYS A 62 5.51 -5.46 -12.03
CA LYS A 62 5.82 -4.07 -12.38
C LYS A 62 6.61 -3.40 -11.26
N THR A 63 7.52 -2.50 -11.64
CA THR A 63 8.15 -1.54 -10.74
C THR A 63 7.19 -0.36 -10.53
N LEU A 64 6.94 0.00 -9.26
CA LEU A 64 6.13 1.16 -8.89
C LEU A 64 7.01 2.36 -8.52
N ILE A 65 8.17 2.11 -7.91
CA ILE A 65 9.20 3.11 -7.59
C ILE A 65 10.52 2.60 -8.14
N ASP A 66 11.13 3.37 -9.03
CA ASP A 66 12.46 3.09 -9.60
C ASP A 66 13.55 3.66 -8.68
N GLY A 67 14.54 2.84 -8.35
CA GLY A 67 15.65 3.23 -7.49
C GLY A 67 15.34 3.18 -5.99
N PRO A 68 16.39 3.40 -5.15
CA PRO A 68 16.41 2.99 -3.76
C PRO A 68 15.31 3.64 -2.92
N LEU A 69 14.67 2.82 -2.10
CA LEU A 69 13.57 3.24 -1.22
C LEU A 69 14.05 4.25 -0.17
N ALA A 70 13.38 5.40 -0.13
CA ALA A 70 13.67 6.52 0.78
C ALA A 70 12.83 6.49 2.08
N SER A 71 11.90 5.54 2.20
CA SER A 71 11.02 5.34 3.35
C SER A 71 11.02 3.87 3.76
N ARG A 72 10.79 3.60 5.03
CA ARG A 72 10.48 2.26 5.54
C ARG A 72 9.05 1.82 5.25
N PHE A 73 8.12 2.77 5.31
CA PHE A 73 6.69 2.49 5.18
C PHE A 73 6.18 2.98 3.82
N TYR A 74 5.57 2.06 3.10
CA TYR A 74 4.81 2.30 1.88
C TYR A 74 3.38 1.82 2.07
N TYR A 75 2.47 2.34 1.25
CA TYR A 75 1.05 2.10 1.41
C TYR A 75 0.52 1.63 0.05
N LEU A 76 -0.17 0.50 0.00
CA LEU A 76 -0.62 -0.11 -1.26
C LEU A 76 -2.14 -0.18 -1.30
N TYR A 77 -2.73 0.25 -2.41
CA TYR A 77 -4.12 -0.01 -2.75
C TYR A 77 -4.17 -0.82 -4.03
N VAL A 78 -4.87 -1.96 -3.97
CA VAL A 78 -5.03 -2.89 -5.09
C VAL A 78 -6.52 -3.02 -5.37
N GLU A 79 -6.89 -2.85 -6.63
CA GLU A 79 -8.23 -3.18 -7.13
C GLU A 79 -8.15 -4.24 -8.23
N ASN A 80 -9.14 -5.11 -8.29
CA ASN A 80 -9.33 -6.06 -9.39
C ASN A 80 -10.70 -5.86 -10.03
N THR A 81 -10.94 -6.53 -11.15
CA THR A 81 -12.17 -6.40 -11.95
C THR A 81 -13.45 -6.79 -11.18
N ARG A 82 -13.34 -7.61 -10.13
CA ARG A 82 -14.47 -8.08 -9.30
C ARG A 82 -14.69 -7.28 -8.02
N LYS A 83 -13.67 -6.60 -7.50
CA LYS A 83 -13.68 -5.87 -6.23
C LYS A 83 -12.88 -4.57 -6.35
N LYS A 84 -13.56 -3.48 -6.66
CA LYS A 84 -13.09 -2.13 -6.34
C LYS A 84 -13.32 -1.84 -4.85
N GLY A 85 -12.39 -1.14 -4.20
CA GLY A 85 -12.58 -0.55 -2.87
C GLY A 85 -12.42 -1.47 -1.65
N SER A 86 -12.15 -2.78 -1.83
CA SER A 86 -12.08 -3.76 -0.72
C SER A 86 -10.73 -3.78 0.03
N GLY A 87 -10.02 -2.64 0.09
CA GLY A 87 -8.77 -2.52 0.84
C GLY A 87 -8.99 -2.68 2.34
N VAL A 88 -8.28 -3.63 2.96
CA VAL A 88 -8.28 -3.85 4.43
C VAL A 88 -7.39 -2.86 5.20
N GLY A 89 -6.78 -1.92 4.48
CA GLY A 89 -5.87 -0.92 5.02
C GLY A 89 -6.46 0.07 6.01
N THR A 90 -5.59 0.63 6.84
CA THR A 90 -5.91 1.59 7.91
C THR A 90 -5.77 3.05 7.47
N VAL A 91 -4.94 3.34 6.46
CA VAL A 91 -4.64 4.71 6.03
C VAL A 91 -5.53 5.11 4.85
N MET A 92 -6.24 6.22 5.00
CA MET A 92 -7.12 6.79 3.97
C MET A 92 -6.36 7.82 3.15
N MET A 93 -6.23 7.61 1.84
CA MET A 93 -5.59 8.55 0.91
C MET A 93 -6.52 8.92 -0.25
N CYS A 94 -6.16 9.97 -0.99
CA CYS A 94 -6.90 10.41 -2.16
C CYS A 94 -6.54 9.58 -3.40
N VAL A 95 -7.53 9.28 -4.26
CA VAL A 95 -7.37 8.62 -5.56
C VAL A 95 -8.32 9.24 -6.60
N ARG A 96 -8.10 8.99 -7.89
CA ARG A 96 -8.99 9.41 -8.99
C ARG A 96 -8.99 8.36 -10.10
N ASP A 97 -9.99 8.31 -10.98
CA ASP A 97 -10.18 7.18 -11.93
C ASP A 97 -9.17 7.09 -13.10
N SER A 98 -8.30 8.08 -13.28
CA SER A 98 -7.25 8.10 -14.30
C SER A 98 -5.87 8.28 -13.66
N GLN A 99 -4.79 7.93 -14.38
CA GLN A 99 -3.40 8.01 -13.87
C GLN A 99 -3.11 9.36 -13.16
N PHE A 100 -2.48 9.32 -11.99
CA PHE A 100 -2.42 10.41 -11.04
C PHE A 100 -1.18 10.40 -10.15
N THR A 101 -0.83 11.59 -9.69
CA THR A 101 -0.02 11.87 -8.50
C THR A 101 -0.81 12.93 -7.71
N ILE A 102 -1.07 12.68 -6.41
CA ILE A 102 -1.84 13.57 -5.54
C ILE A 102 -1.06 13.80 -4.25
N GLU A 103 -0.75 15.05 -3.96
CA GLU A 103 -0.21 15.47 -2.66
C GLU A 103 -1.32 15.70 -1.63
N GLY A 104 -1.12 15.23 -0.40
CA GLY A 104 -1.98 15.44 0.76
C GLY A 104 -3.26 14.58 0.78
N ILE A 105 -3.54 13.98 1.93
CA ILE A 105 -4.70 13.10 2.19
C ILE A 105 -5.98 13.84 2.63
N HIS A 106 -5.91 15.15 2.83
CA HIS A 106 -7.03 15.95 3.31
C HIS A 106 -7.93 16.44 2.17
N ASN A 107 -9.22 16.60 2.49
CA ASN A 107 -10.24 17.21 1.63
C ASN A 107 -10.40 16.59 0.22
N CYS A 108 -10.07 15.30 0.03
CA CYS A 108 -10.13 14.61 -1.26
C CYS A 108 -11.40 14.95 -2.07
N PHE A 109 -12.60 14.75 -1.50
CA PHE A 109 -13.86 15.00 -2.20
C PHE A 109 -14.06 16.45 -2.64
N VAL A 110 -13.68 17.43 -1.80
CA VAL A 110 -13.75 18.88 -2.15
C VAL A 110 -12.75 19.23 -3.25
N ARG A 111 -11.64 18.48 -3.34
CA ARG A 111 -10.61 18.59 -4.39
C ARG A 111 -10.95 17.79 -5.66
N GLY A 112 -12.13 17.16 -5.73
CA GLY A 112 -12.54 16.33 -6.87
C GLY A 112 -11.96 14.91 -6.90
N PHE A 113 -11.41 14.44 -5.77
CA PHE A 113 -10.82 13.10 -5.62
C PHE A 113 -11.69 12.19 -4.76
N GLN A 114 -11.58 10.88 -4.99
CA GLN A 114 -12.19 9.85 -4.14
C GLN A 114 -11.25 9.53 -2.96
N LYS A 115 -11.74 8.76 -1.97
CA LYS A 115 -10.91 8.19 -0.89
C LYS A 115 -10.83 6.68 -1.01
N ALA A 116 -9.63 6.13 -0.83
CA ALA A 116 -9.39 4.68 -0.74
C ALA A 116 -8.58 4.33 0.51
N LYS A 117 -8.71 3.07 0.96
CA LYS A 117 -7.97 2.48 2.08
C LYS A 117 -6.71 1.78 1.57
N PHE A 118 -5.55 2.28 1.95
CA PHE A 118 -4.27 1.69 1.59
C PHE A 118 -3.73 0.82 2.74
N GLU A 119 -3.28 -0.39 2.40
CA GLU A 119 -2.62 -1.34 3.30
C GLU A 119 -1.17 -0.92 3.54
N GLU A 120 -0.72 -0.93 4.79
CA GLU A 120 0.65 -0.54 5.15
C GLU A 120 1.62 -1.70 4.89
N ILE A 121 2.72 -1.39 4.23
CA ILE A 121 3.82 -2.29 3.91
C ILE A 121 5.06 -1.77 4.65
N ASP A 122 5.49 -2.50 5.67
CA ASP A 122 6.77 -2.26 6.35
C ASP A 122 7.89 -2.99 5.58
N THR A 123 8.83 -2.24 4.99
CA THR A 123 9.98 -2.78 4.27
C THR A 123 11.16 -3.12 5.20
N GLY A 124 11.07 -2.81 6.50
CA GLY A 124 12.13 -3.04 7.47
C GLY A 124 13.41 -2.25 7.17
N ASP A 125 13.26 -1.01 6.69
CA ASP A 125 14.35 -0.11 6.28
C ASP A 125 15.18 -0.64 5.08
N GLN A 126 14.66 -1.61 4.32
CA GLN A 126 15.31 -2.10 3.11
C GLN A 126 15.21 -1.11 1.95
N THR A 127 16.30 -0.99 1.19
CA THR A 127 16.42 -0.11 0.03
C THR A 127 15.73 -0.64 -1.23
N ASN A 128 15.18 -1.86 -1.20
CA ASN A 128 14.37 -2.46 -2.26
C ASN A 128 13.29 -3.34 -1.63
N TRP A 129 12.19 -3.57 -2.32
CA TRP A 129 11.11 -4.41 -1.80
C TRP A 129 10.26 -5.05 -2.90
N MET A 130 9.69 -6.22 -2.63
CA MET A 130 8.78 -6.90 -3.55
C MET A 130 7.53 -7.42 -2.81
N VAL A 131 6.36 -6.98 -3.26
CA VAL A 131 5.07 -7.52 -2.80
C VAL A 131 4.58 -8.55 -3.81
N GLN A 132 4.24 -9.75 -3.34
CA GLN A 132 3.59 -10.77 -4.16
C GLN A 132 2.09 -10.81 -3.87
N LEU A 133 1.27 -10.57 -4.90
CA LEU A 133 -0.18 -10.67 -4.82
C LEU A 133 -0.60 -12.10 -5.15
N THR A 134 -1.32 -12.74 -4.23
CA THR A 134 -1.83 -14.11 -4.36
C THR A 134 -3.34 -14.14 -4.17
N ASP A 135 -4.00 -15.06 -4.86
CA ASP A 135 -5.41 -15.35 -4.62
C ASP A 135 -5.54 -16.01 -3.24
N LYS A 136 -6.06 -15.28 -2.25
CA LYS A 136 -6.48 -15.90 -0.98
C LYS A 136 -7.64 -16.83 -1.28
N PRO A 137 -7.55 -18.15 -0.96
CA PRO A 137 -8.67 -19.05 -1.15
C PRO A 137 -9.90 -18.49 -0.43
N VAL A 138 -11.00 -18.31 -1.16
CA VAL A 138 -12.31 -18.08 -0.54
C VAL A 138 -12.70 -19.42 0.09
N LEU A 139 -12.27 -19.63 1.34
CA LEU A 139 -12.82 -20.71 2.15
C LEU A 139 -14.34 -20.53 2.14
N PRO A 140 -15.12 -21.54 1.73
CA PRO A 140 -16.56 -21.44 1.78
C PRO A 140 -16.96 -21.17 3.23
N ASP A 141 -17.85 -20.19 3.40
CA ASP A 141 -18.37 -19.83 4.71
C ASP A 141 -19.16 -21.00 5.29
N SER A 142 -18.50 -21.79 6.15
CA SER A 142 -19.09 -22.92 6.87
C SER A 142 -20.04 -22.47 7.99
N THR A 143 -20.83 -21.43 7.73
CA THR A 143 -21.95 -20.95 8.55
C THR A 143 -23.29 -21.43 7.96
N ALA A 144 -23.29 -22.63 7.36
CA ALA A 144 -24.48 -23.36 6.93
C ALA A 144 -24.79 -24.54 7.88
N LEU A 145 -24.93 -24.25 9.18
CA LEU A 145 -25.56 -25.18 10.13
C LEU A 145 -27.09 -24.98 10.13
N PRO A 146 -27.91 -26.04 9.98
CA PRO A 146 -29.36 -25.91 10.05
C PRO A 146 -29.81 -25.41 11.43
N ARG A 147 -30.72 -24.43 11.46
CA ARG A 147 -31.42 -24.06 12.70
C ARG A 147 -32.45 -25.13 13.08
N THR A 148 -32.02 -26.18 13.76
CA THR A 148 -32.94 -27.14 14.37
C THR A 148 -33.56 -26.53 15.62
N SER A 149 -34.87 -26.31 15.57
CA SER A 149 -35.68 -25.78 16.67
C SER A 149 -35.86 -26.79 17.81
N VAL A 150 -35.57 -26.40 19.06
CA VAL A 150 -36.16 -27.02 20.27
C VAL A 150 -36.53 -25.91 21.25
N SER A 151 -37.70 -26.06 21.88
CA SER A 151 -38.31 -25.10 22.82
C SER A 151 -38.72 -25.81 24.12
N LYS A 152 -38.62 -25.11 25.28
CA LYS A 152 -39.25 -25.31 26.62
C LYS A 152 -38.39 -24.56 27.69
N SER A 153 -38.86 -23.59 28.49
CA SER A 153 -39.91 -23.56 29.56
C SER A 153 -39.47 -24.33 30.83
N VAL A 154 -39.52 -23.88 32.11
CA VAL A 154 -40.59 -23.19 32.91
C VAL A 154 -40.05 -22.65 34.28
N SER A 155 -40.66 -21.60 34.86
CA SER A 155 -40.76 -21.12 36.30
C SER A 155 -39.51 -20.94 37.21
N THR A 156 -39.43 -19.94 38.11
CA THR A 156 -40.26 -19.78 39.34
C THR A 156 -40.12 -18.38 40.01
N LEU A 157 -41.11 -17.97 40.83
CA LEU A 157 -41.21 -16.73 41.66
C LEU A 157 -40.36 -16.83 42.95
N ALA A 158 -40.12 -15.82 43.83
CA ALA A 158 -40.12 -14.33 43.91
C ALA A 158 -39.62 -14.00 45.38
N PRO A 159 -39.73 -12.79 46.01
CA PRO A 159 -40.01 -11.41 45.58
C PRO A 159 -38.99 -10.34 46.08
N ALA A 160 -39.19 -9.09 45.61
CA ALA A 160 -38.84 -7.78 46.19
C ALA A 160 -37.69 -7.61 47.22
N PHE A 161 -36.67 -6.81 46.85
CA PHE A 161 -35.96 -5.92 47.77
C PHE A 161 -35.74 -4.53 47.14
N SER A 162 -35.68 -3.49 47.98
CA SER A 162 -35.80 -2.08 47.57
C SER A 162 -34.49 -1.29 47.65
N ARG A 163 -34.50 -0.11 46.99
CA ARG A 163 -33.63 1.08 47.18
C ARG A 163 -32.34 1.18 46.34
N THR A 164 -32.45 2.03 45.31
CA THR A 164 -31.70 3.29 45.18
C THR A 164 -30.17 3.27 45.40
N SER A 165 -29.39 3.43 44.33
CA SER A 165 -28.26 4.38 44.30
C SER A 165 -27.70 4.65 42.88
N VAL A 166 -27.75 5.93 42.50
CA VAL A 166 -26.79 6.72 41.69
C VAL A 166 -26.01 6.02 40.53
N PRO A 167 -26.23 6.40 39.26
CA PRO A 167 -25.27 6.11 38.19
C PRO A 167 -24.02 7.00 38.31
N LYS A 168 -22.85 6.38 38.43
CA LYS A 168 -21.55 7.05 38.41
C LYS A 168 -21.26 7.59 37.00
N ALA A 169 -20.87 8.86 36.89
CA ALA A 169 -20.65 9.50 35.60
C ALA A 169 -19.53 8.83 34.79
N ILE A 170 -19.71 8.74 33.48
CA ILE A 170 -18.73 8.23 32.53
C ILE A 170 -17.62 9.27 32.34
N SER A 171 -16.38 8.90 32.60
CA SER A 171 -15.21 9.74 32.34
C SER A 171 -15.06 10.00 30.84
N ALA A 172 -14.90 11.27 30.46
CA ALA A 172 -14.65 11.67 29.07
C ALA A 172 -13.27 11.18 28.56
N PRO A 173 -13.10 10.95 27.25
CA PRO A 173 -11.79 10.61 26.67
C PRO A 173 -10.81 11.78 26.75
N THR A 174 -9.53 11.45 26.91
CA THR A 174 -8.39 12.38 27.03
C THR A 174 -8.17 13.19 25.74
N PRO A 175 -7.73 14.47 25.81
CA PRO A 175 -7.37 15.24 24.63
C PRO A 175 -6.11 14.67 23.96
N VAL A 176 -6.10 14.64 22.62
CA VAL A 176 -4.89 14.41 21.82
C VAL A 176 -4.03 15.69 21.86
N PRO A 177 -2.72 15.61 22.13
CA PRO A 177 -1.86 16.79 22.16
C PRO A 177 -1.72 17.45 20.77
N PRO A 178 -1.58 18.78 20.69
CA PRO A 178 -1.37 19.48 19.43
C PRO A 178 0.01 19.16 18.83
N ALA A 179 0.10 19.15 17.50
CA ALA A 179 1.37 18.98 16.81
C ALA A 179 2.29 20.19 17.06
N GLU A 180 3.53 19.91 17.45
CA GLU A 180 4.54 20.93 17.73
C GLU A 180 5.10 21.52 16.42
N PRO A 181 5.13 22.85 16.26
CA PRO A 181 5.70 23.48 15.08
C PRO A 181 7.22 23.61 15.20
N ASN A 182 7.88 23.72 14.03
CA ASN A 182 9.26 24.16 13.81
C ASN A 182 10.36 23.08 13.88
N SER A 183 10.70 22.54 12.70
CA SER A 183 12.11 22.44 12.32
C SER A 183 12.27 22.96 10.90
N VAL A 184 13.30 23.79 10.68
CA VAL A 184 13.50 24.56 9.45
C VAL A 184 13.86 23.61 8.31
N SER A 185 12.93 23.43 7.37
CA SER A 185 13.17 22.63 6.16
C SER A 185 14.23 23.30 5.29
N LYS A 186 15.39 22.64 5.16
CA LYS A 186 16.37 22.97 4.12
C LYS A 186 15.76 22.63 2.77
N PHE A 187 15.65 23.64 1.90
CA PHE A 187 15.16 23.50 0.53
C PHE A 187 16.06 22.54 -0.26
N VAL A 188 15.54 21.37 -0.62
CA VAL A 188 16.18 20.50 -1.61
C VAL A 188 15.57 20.84 -2.98
N PRO A 189 16.36 21.24 -3.99
CA PRO A 189 15.82 21.65 -5.27
C PRO A 189 15.23 20.45 -6.04
N VAL A 190 14.01 20.62 -6.55
CA VAL A 190 13.35 19.65 -7.41
C VAL A 190 14.11 19.53 -8.75
N PRO A 191 14.50 18.33 -9.20
CA PRO A 191 15.16 18.16 -10.49
C PRO A 191 14.19 18.50 -11.63
N THR A 192 14.53 19.53 -12.40
CA THR A 192 13.73 19.96 -13.55
C THR A 192 13.90 18.99 -14.71
N PHE A 193 12.92 18.12 -14.95
CA PHE A 193 12.91 17.25 -16.13
C PHE A 193 12.93 18.09 -17.42
N ARG A 194 14.06 18.08 -18.13
CA ARG A 194 14.11 18.60 -19.50
C ARG A 194 13.45 17.59 -20.42
N LEU A 195 12.33 17.97 -21.02
CA LEU A 195 11.76 17.24 -22.15
C LEU A 195 12.77 17.18 -23.30
N PRO A 196 13.01 16.01 -23.92
CA PRO A 196 13.84 15.91 -25.11
C PRO A 196 13.16 16.68 -26.25
N LYS A 197 13.93 17.55 -26.91
CA LYS A 197 13.43 18.36 -28.02
C LYS A 197 13.26 17.46 -29.25
N SER A 198 12.03 17.26 -29.69
CA SER A 198 11.75 16.56 -30.95
C SER A 198 12.41 17.30 -32.11
N SER A 199 13.38 16.66 -32.77
CA SER A 199 13.92 17.12 -34.04
C SER A 199 13.05 16.61 -35.19
N SER A 200 12.46 17.55 -35.94
CA SER A 200 12.06 17.35 -37.34
C SER A 200 13.12 17.96 -38.24
#